data_AF-A0A1G1JVX6-F1
#
_entry.id   AF-A0A1G1JVX6-F1
#
_cell.length_a   1.000
_cell.length_b   1.000
_cell.length_c   1.000
_cell.angle_alpha   90.00
_cell.angle_beta   90.00
_cell.angle_gamma   90.00
#
_symmetry.space_group_name_H-M   'P 1'
#
loop_
_entity.id
_entity.type
_entity.pdbx_description
1 polymer ?
#
loop_
_entity_poly.entity_id
_entity_poly.type
_entity_poly.pdbx_seq_one_letter_code
_entity_poly.pdbx_strand_id
1 'polypeptide(L)' 'MAEKVAKVGIKRKKGYLYYVDKKGNVVETKMARGKSKGGGGKVIAKPGVKKVKGYLYFVDKKGDVSRAKMLRGGRKKKR' A
#
# COMPACT_ATOMS: atom_id res chain seq x y z
N MET A 1 4.64 -7.03 -13.74
CA MET A 1 4.28 -8.10 -12.79
C MET A 1 4.62 -7.64 -11.38
N ALA A 2 3.76 -7.92 -10.40
CA ALA A 2 4.05 -7.61 -9.00
C ALA A 2 4.57 -8.88 -8.30
N GLU A 3 5.53 -8.72 -7.41
CA GLU A 3 6.16 -9.80 -6.65
C GLU A 3 5.76 -9.68 -5.17
N LYS A 4 5.36 -10.79 -4.56
CA LYS A 4 5.06 -10.83 -3.14
C LYS A 4 6.34 -10.85 -2.32
N VAL A 5 6.46 -9.95 -1.37
CA VAL A 5 7.66 -9.80 -0.53
C VAL A 5 7.42 -10.13 0.95
N ALA A 6 6.17 -10.09 1.41
CA ALA A 6 5.82 -10.58 2.74
C ALA A 6 4.38 -11.09 2.75
N LYS A 7 4.16 -12.26 3.37
CA LYS A 7 2.83 -12.81 3.64
C LYS A 7 2.34 -12.23 4.97
N VAL A 8 1.18 -11.58 4.95
CA VAL A 8 0.59 -10.91 6.12
C VAL A 8 -0.87 -11.30 6.31
N GLY A 9 -1.62 -11.52 5.23
CA GLY A 9 -3.01 -11.99 5.30
C GLY A 9 -3.99 -10.96 5.87
N ILE A 10 -3.81 -9.68 5.55
CA ILE A 10 -4.68 -8.61 6.07
C ILE A 10 -6.07 -8.67 5.45
N LYS A 11 -7.10 -8.73 6.28
CA LYS A 11 -8.50 -8.55 5.86
C LYS A 11 -8.79 -7.07 5.64
N ARG A 12 -9.05 -6.69 4.39
CA ARG A 12 -9.34 -5.30 4.01
C ARG A 12 -10.77 -4.94 4.40
N LYS A 13 -10.94 -3.81 5.09
CA LYS A 13 -12.22 -3.25 5.48
C LYS A 13 -12.69 -2.20 4.48
N LYS A 14 -13.99 -2.17 4.22
CA LYS A 14 -14.61 -1.13 3.39
C LYS A 14 -14.41 0.24 4.05
N GLY A 15 -13.97 1.23 3.28
CA GLY A 15 -13.72 2.58 3.80
C GLY A 15 -12.32 2.83 4.37
N TYR A 16 -11.43 1.83 4.32
CA TYR A 16 -10.04 1.96 4.77
C TYR A 16 -9.02 1.84 3.63
N LEU A 17 -7.93 2.59 3.76
CA LEU A 17 -6.75 2.50 2.91
C LEU A 17 -5.67 1.71 3.65
N TYR A 18 -4.97 0.88 2.90
CA TYR A 18 -3.88 0.04 3.37
C TYR A 18 -2.61 0.36 2.57
N TYR A 19 -1.55 0.75 3.27
CA TYR A 19 -0.29 1.11 2.64
C TYR A 19 0.91 0.70 3.49
N VAL A 20 2.08 0.66 2.86
CA VAL A 20 3.35 0.34 3.53
C VAL A 20 4.04 1.64 3.93
N ASP A 21 4.31 1.85 5.22
CA ASP A 21 4.97 3.04 5.74
C ASP A 21 6.48 3.10 5.42
N LYS A 22 7.19 4.14 5.89
CA LYS A 22 8.64 4.27 5.67
C LYS A 22 9.47 3.17 6.35
N LYS A 23 8.96 2.59 7.43
CA LYS A 23 9.60 1.51 8.20
C LYS A 23 9.32 0.11 7.63
N GLY A 24 8.52 0.01 6.56
CA GLY A 24 8.16 -1.27 5.97
C GLY A 24 6.99 -1.97 6.65
N ASN A 25 6.22 -1.25 7.48
CA ASN A 25 5.05 -1.77 8.17
C ASN A 25 3.76 -1.51 7.39
N VAL A 26 2.73 -2.31 7.65
CA VAL A 26 1.41 -2.07 7.05
C VAL A 26 0.56 -1.22 7.98
N VAL A 27 0.03 -0.13 7.42
CA VAL A 27 -0.82 0.82 8.11
C VAL A 27 -2.21 0.80 7.49
N GLU A 28 -3.22 0.74 8.37
CA GLU A 28 -4.64 0.93 8.06
C GLU A 28 -5.04 2.37 8.41
N THR A 29 -5.68 3.09 7.51
CA THR A 29 -6.16 4.47 7.76
C THR A 29 -7.55 4.66 7.18
N LYS A 30 -8.39 5.51 7.82
CA LYS A 30 -9.72 5.80 7.30
C LYS A 30 -9.60 6.67 6.04
N MET A 31 -10.28 6.27 4.96
CA MET A 31 -10.27 7.06 3.73
C MET A 31 -11.11 8.33 3.89
N ALA A 32 -10.58 9.45 3.40
CA ALA A 32 -11.39 10.65 3.20
C ALA A 32 -12.34 10.44 2.02
N ARG A 33 -13.61 10.81 2.18
CA ARG A 33 -14.64 10.71 1.13
C ARG A 33 -15.61 11.87 1.26
N GLY A 34 -15.75 12.68 0.21
CA GLY A 34 -16.60 13.87 0.24
C GLY A 34 -16.24 14.78 1.42
N LYS A 35 -17.21 15.08 2.28
CA LYS A 35 -17.02 15.89 3.50
C LYS A 35 -16.41 15.11 4.67
N SER A 36 -16.30 13.79 4.60
CA SER A 36 -15.74 12.98 5.69
C SER A 36 -14.21 13.07 5.72
N LYS A 37 -13.67 13.54 6.86
CA LYS A 37 -12.23 13.55 7.13
C LYS A 37 -11.70 12.12 7.24
N GLY A 38 -10.60 11.85 6.52
CA GLY A 38 -9.82 10.62 6.65
C GLY A 38 -8.79 10.73 7.77
N GLY A 39 -7.89 9.74 7.85
CA GLY A 39 -6.77 9.72 8.80
C GLY A 39 -6.92 8.67 9.90
N GLY A 40 -6.17 8.87 11.00
CA GLY A 40 -6.09 7.92 12.11
C GLY A 40 -5.31 6.65 11.75
N GLY A 41 -4.17 6.81 11.06
CA GLY A 41 -3.35 5.68 10.62
C GLY A 41 -2.87 4.83 11.79
N LYS A 42 -3.20 3.54 11.78
CA LYS A 42 -2.78 2.54 12.77
C LYS A 42 -1.92 1.47 12.10
N VAL A 43 -0.75 1.19 12.69
CA VAL A 43 0.07 0.04 12.27
C VAL A 43 -0.66 -1.24 12.68
N ILE A 44 -1.01 -2.07 11.71
CA ILE A 44 -1.73 -3.33 11.93
C ILE A 44 -0.84 -4.55 11.72
N ALA A 45 0.28 -4.41 11.02
CA ALA A 45 1.28 -5.45 10.88
C ALA A 45 2.68 -4.84 10.71
N LYS A 46 3.69 -5.53 11.23
CA LYS A 46 5.08 -5.08 11.21
C LYS A 46 6.01 -6.06 10.46
N PRO A 47 5.77 -6.34 9.16
CA PRO A 47 6.63 -7.26 8.40
C PRO A 47 8.05 -6.73 8.14
N GLY A 48 8.35 -5.46 8.45
CA GLY A 48 9.72 -4.92 8.35
C GLY A 48 10.29 -4.93 6.93
N VAL A 49 9.44 -4.72 5.91
CA VAL A 49 9.85 -4.85 4.51
C VAL A 49 10.86 -3.77 4.15
N LYS A 50 12.07 -4.20 3.74
CA LYS A 50 13.11 -3.29 3.22
C LYS A 50 12.72 -2.75 1.85
N LYS A 51 12.53 -1.43 1.77
CA LYS A 51 12.19 -0.74 0.53
C LYS A 51 13.42 -0.52 -0.34
N VAL A 52 13.34 -0.96 -1.59
CA VAL A 52 14.38 -0.79 -2.60
C VAL A 52 13.97 0.35 -3.55
N LYS A 53 14.93 1.21 -3.89
CA LYS A 53 14.72 2.31 -4.84
C LYS A 53 14.24 1.77 -6.18
N GLY A 54 13.25 2.45 -6.78
CA GLY A 54 12.68 2.03 -8.06
C GLY A 54 11.52 1.05 -7.96
N TYR A 55 11.07 0.69 -6.75
CA TYR A 55 9.90 -0.17 -6.53
C TYR A 55 8.79 0.54 -5.74
N LEU A 56 7.54 0.27 -6.13
CA LEU A 56 6.34 0.63 -5.39
C LEU A 56 5.96 -0.55 -4.50
N TYR A 57 5.68 -0.27 -3.23
CA TYR A 57 5.25 -1.27 -2.25
C TYR A 57 3.81 -1.01 -1.85
N PHE A 58 2.99 -2.05 -1.89
CA PHE A 58 1.55 -1.95 -1.63
C PHE A 58 1.00 -3.24 -1.03
N VAL A 59 -0.19 -3.14 -0.46
CA VAL A 59 -0.96 -4.32 0.00
C VAL A 59 -1.83 -4.80 -1.16
N ASP A 60 -1.67 -6.06 -1.55
CA ASP A 60 -2.39 -6.66 -2.67
C ASP A 60 -3.84 -7.05 -2.30
N LYS A 61 -4.54 -7.70 -3.24
CA LYS A 61 -5.93 -8.16 -3.03
C LYS A 61 -6.04 -9.31 -2.02
N LYS A 62 -4.97 -10.08 -1.83
CA LYS A 62 -4.91 -11.18 -0.85
C LYS A 62 -4.53 -10.69 0.55
N GLY A 63 -4.22 -9.39 0.70
CA GLY A 63 -3.83 -8.79 1.98
C GLY A 63 -2.35 -8.95 2.30
N ASP A 64 -1.53 -9.29 1.31
CA ASP A 64 -0.08 -9.47 1.45
C ASP A 64 0.67 -8.24 0.95
N VAL A 65 1.92 -8.07 1.38
CA VAL A 65 2.78 -6.99 0.88
C VAL A 65 3.46 -7.45 -0.39
N SER A 66 3.25 -6.68 -1.45
CA SER A 66 3.82 -6.91 -2.77
C SER A 66 4.57 -5.67 -3.26
N ARG A 67 5.54 -5.88 -4.15
CA ARG A 67 6.31 -4.83 -4.82
C ARG A 67 6.13 -4.89 -6.33
N ALA A 68 6.20 -3.75 -7.00
CA ALA A 68 6.26 -3.67 -8.46
C ALA A 68 7.27 -2.61 -8.89
N LYS A 69 7.96 -2.84 -10.01
CA LYS A 69 8.91 -1.85 -10.57
C LYS A 69 8.14 -0.59 -10.97
N MET A 70 8.57 0.57 -10.47
CA MET A 70 7.94 1.84 -10.80
C MET A 70 8.28 2.24 -12.24
N LEU A 71 7.24 2.44 -13.05
CA LEU A 71 7.38 3.10 -14.34
C LEU A 71 7.42 4.62 -14.08
N ARG A 72 8.62 5.21 -14.06
CA ARG A 72 8.77 6.67 -14.00
C ARG A 72 8.34 7.27 -15.36
N GLY A 73 7.45 8.26 -15.33
CA GLY A 73 7.05 9.01 -16.53
C GLY A 73 6.01 8.30 -17.40
N GLY A 74 4.86 7.92 -16.83
CA GLY A 74 3.75 7.36 -17.60
C GLY A 74 3.48 8.20 -18.85
N ARG A 75 3.47 7.54 -20.02
CA ARG A 75 3.17 8.17 -21.32
C ARG A 75 1.84 8.92 -21.15
N LYS A 76 1.84 10.26 -21.25
CA LYS A 76 0.61 11.05 -21.28
C LYS A 76 -0.27 10.43 -22.36
N LYS A 77 -1.39 9.81 -21.97
CA LYS A 77 -2.36 9.31 -22.95
C LYS A 77 -2.89 10.56 -23.65
N LYS A 78 -2.44 10.81 -24.89
CA LYS A 78 -3.03 11.85 -25.73
C LYS A 78 -4.52 11.49 -25.85
N ARG A 79 -5.39 12.42 -25.44
CA ARG A 79 -6.81 12.34 -25.70
C ARG A 79 -7.05 12.57 -27.18
#